data_AF-A0A1G2W6S4-F1
#
_entry.id   AF-A0A1G2W6S4-F1
#
_cell.length_a   1.000
_cell.length_b   1.000
_cell.length_c   1.000
_cell.angle_alpha   90.00
_cell.angle_beta   90.00
_cell.angle_gamma   90.00
#
_symmetry.space_group_name_H-M   'P 1'
#
loop_
_entity.id
_entity.type
_entity.pdbx_description
1 polymer ?
#
loop_
_entity_poly.entity_id
_entity_poly.type
_entity_poly.pdbx_seq_one_letter_code
_entity_poly.pdbx_strand_id
1 'polypeptide(L)'
;MPSFSYVNEQPQESIVVIRPWDYAAKVLTGGRVDIRFESTGVEKPEIVVTHRAGGEIEIGLGVNIVSISGERVESLSPRPDDPVP
;
A
#
# COMPACT_ATOMS: atom_id res chain seq x y z
N MET A 1 -18.41 1.65 0.54
CA MET A 1 -17.04 2.17 0.70
C MET A 1 -16.15 1.40 -0.26
N PRO A 2 -15.44 2.08 -1.17
CA PRO A 2 -14.57 1.41 -2.15
C PRO A 2 -13.35 0.75 -1.50
N SER A 3 -12.81 -0.25 -2.18
CA SER A 3 -11.66 -1.01 -1.72
C SER A 3 -10.74 -1.38 -2.86
N PHE A 4 -9.45 -1.51 -2.55
CA PHE A 4 -8.40 -1.96 -3.44
C PHE A 4 -7.64 -3.10 -2.78
N SER A 5 -7.37 -4.16 -3.54
CA SER A 5 -6.64 -5.33 -3.06
C SER A 5 -5.41 -5.54 -3.94
N TYR A 6 -4.24 -5.57 -3.31
CA TYR A 6 -2.98 -5.88 -3.95
C TYR A 6 -2.48 -7.24 -3.48
N VAL A 7 -2.07 -8.10 -4.41
CA VAL A 7 -1.42 -9.39 -4.10
C VAL A 7 0.03 -9.32 -4.54
N ASN A 8 0.95 -9.71 -3.65
CA ASN A 8 2.34 -9.85 -4.04
C ASN A 8 2.54 -11.13 -4.87
N GLU A 9 2.55 -11.00 -6.19
CA GLU A 9 2.82 -12.09 -7.13
C GLU A 9 4.32 -12.32 -7.39
N GLN A 10 5.20 -11.50 -6.79
CA GLN A 10 6.64 -11.69 -6.95
C GLN A 10 7.10 -12.98 -6.25
N PRO A 11 8.14 -13.66 -6.78
CA PRO A 11 8.63 -14.88 -6.17
C PRO A 11 9.25 -14.66 -4.78
N GLN A 12 9.58 -13.42 -4.42
CA GLN A 12 10.14 -13.02 -3.13
C GLN A 12 9.19 -12.13 -2.32
N GLU A 13 9.51 -11.97 -1.03
CA GLU A 13 8.90 -10.93 -0.20
C GLU A 13 9.10 -9.55 -0.83
N SER A 14 8.11 -8.68 -0.64
CA SER A 14 8.16 -7.31 -1.13
C SER A 14 7.72 -6.34 -0.06
N ILE A 15 8.29 -5.14 -0.08
CA ILE A 15 7.87 -4.05 0.80
C ILE A 15 6.81 -3.26 0.06
N VAL A 16 5.57 -3.31 0.52
CA VAL A 16 4.48 -2.50 -0.01
C VAL A 16 4.43 -1.19 0.77
N VAL A 17 4.58 -0.07 0.07
CA VAL A 17 4.52 1.29 0.61
C VAL A 17 3.27 1.98 0.09
N ILE A 18 2.48 2.60 0.96
CA ILE A 18 1.22 3.25 0.62
C ILE A 18 1.37 4.76 0.81
N ARG A 19 1.38 5.50 -0.30
CA ARG A 19 1.55 6.97 -0.33
C ARG A 19 0.19 7.68 -0.46
N PRO A 20 0.02 8.89 0.12
CA PRO A 20 1.00 9.69 0.86
C PRO A 20 1.17 9.40 2.37
N TRP A 21 0.44 8.46 2.98
CA TRP A 21 0.51 8.23 4.44
C TRP A 21 1.76 7.49 4.93
N ASP A 22 2.65 7.08 4.03
CA ASP A 22 3.90 6.39 4.35
C ASP A 22 3.76 5.12 5.17
N TYR A 23 2.64 4.42 5.02
CA TYR A 23 2.53 3.06 5.56
C TYR A 23 3.42 2.12 4.76
N ALA A 24 4.22 1.32 5.44
CA ALA A 24 4.90 0.19 4.84
C ALA A 24 4.44 -1.11 5.46
N ALA A 25 4.42 -2.16 4.66
CA ALA A 25 4.13 -3.52 5.06
C ALA A 25 5.06 -4.46 4.31
N LYS A 26 5.63 -5.44 5.00
CA LYS A 26 6.29 -6.56 4.34
C LYS A 26 5.22 -7.56 3.93
N VAL A 27 5.18 -7.91 2.65
CA VAL A 27 4.17 -8.81 2.08
C VAL A 27 4.88 -10.02 1.50
N LEU A 28 4.64 -11.18 2.10
CA LEU A 28 5.19 -12.44 1.63
C LEU A 28 4.62 -12.80 0.25
N THR A 29 5.28 -13.71 -0.47
CA THR A 29 4.78 -14.23 -1.75
C THR A 29 3.36 -14.78 -1.61
N GLY A 30 2.44 -14.32 -2.46
CA GLY A 30 1.01 -14.63 -2.39
C GLY A 30 0.26 -13.97 -1.22
N GLY A 31 0.91 -13.10 -0.45
CA GLY A 31 0.25 -12.27 0.56
C GLY A 31 -0.57 -11.15 -0.07
N ARG A 32 -1.59 -10.68 0.65
CA ARG A 32 -2.56 -9.69 0.17
C ARG A 32 -2.64 -8.49 1.10
N VAL A 33 -2.66 -7.29 0.52
CA VAL A 33 -2.96 -6.03 1.19
C VAL A 33 -4.32 -5.55 0.71
N ASP A 34 -5.24 -5.34 1.64
CA ASP A 34 -6.59 -4.82 1.41
C ASP A 34 -6.69 -3.40 1.97
N ILE A 35 -6.94 -2.42 1.09
CA ILE A 35 -7.05 -0.99 1.43
C ILE A 35 -8.49 -0.56 1.22
N ARG A 36 -9.12 -0.01 2.26
CA ARG A 36 -10.41 0.68 2.16
C ARG A 36 -10.19 2.17 2.28
N PHE A 37 -10.88 2.93 1.44
CA PHE A 37 -10.71 4.37 1.33
C PHE A 37 -12.04 5.09 1.12
N GLU A 38 -12.04 6.39 1.38
CA GLU A 38 -13.16 7.27 1.12
C GLU A 38 -12.94 8.01 -0.21
N SER A 39 -13.91 7.91 -1.11
CA SER A 39 -13.90 8.60 -2.41
C SER A 39 -14.95 9.72 -2.49
N THR A 40 -15.52 10.13 -1.36
CA THR A 40 -16.55 11.18 -1.30
C THR A 40 -15.96 12.50 -1.84
N GLY A 41 -16.56 13.05 -2.90
CA GLY A 41 -16.09 14.29 -3.53
C GLY A 41 -14.90 14.12 -4.49
N VAL A 42 -14.44 12.90 -4.74
CA VAL A 42 -13.39 12.61 -5.73
C VAL A 42 -14.04 11.99 -6.97
N GLU A 43 -14.10 12.72 -8.09
CA GLU A 43 -14.71 12.23 -9.34
C GLU A 43 -14.00 10.98 -9.90
N LYS A 44 -12.68 10.89 -9.72
CA LYS A 44 -11.85 9.77 -10.18
C LYS A 44 -10.76 9.46 -9.15
N PRO A 45 -11.00 8.53 -8.21
CA PRO A 45 -9.99 8.11 -7.27
C PRO A 45 -8.87 7.39 -8.04
N GLU A 46 -7.68 7.99 -8.06
CA GLU A 46 -6.51 7.42 -8.73
C GLU A 46 -5.78 6.47 -7.79
N ILE A 47 -5.53 5.25 -8.26
CA ILE A 47 -4.72 4.24 -7.58
C ILE A 47 -3.64 3.82 -8.55
N VAL A 48 -2.39 4.07 -8.19
CA VAL A 48 -1.22 3.75 -9.02
C VAL A 48 -0.36 2.74 -8.28
N VAL A 49 -0.05 1.62 -8.93
CA VAL A 49 0.88 0.63 -8.40
C VAL A 49 2.18 0.73 -9.20
N THR A 50 3.27 1.04 -8.52
CA THR A 50 4.60 1.19 -9.12
C THR A 50 5.55 0.18 -8.51
N HIS A 51 6.15 -0.67 -9.34
CA HIS A 51 7.20 -1.59 -8.90
C HIS A 51 8.55 -0.86 -8.95
N ARG A 52 9.22 -0.76 -7.80
CA ARG A 52 10.53 -0.11 -7.64
C ARG A 52 11.64 -1.15 -7.64
N ALA A 53 12.86 -0.70 -7.94
CA ALA A 53 14.04 -1.55 -7.82
C ALA A 53 14.24 -1.98 -6.36
N GLY A 54 14.67 -3.22 -6.13
CA GLY A 54 14.92 -3.76 -4.79
C GLY A 54 13.72 -4.43 -4.10
N GLY A 55 12.64 -4.74 -4.84
CA GLY A 55 11.49 -5.46 -4.28
C GLY A 55 10.51 -4.57 -3.51
N GLU A 56 10.59 -3.25 -3.68
CA GLU A 56 9.61 -2.32 -3.13
C GLU A 56 8.47 -2.09 -4.14
N ILE A 57 7.24 -2.02 -3.64
CA ILE A 57 6.02 -1.77 -4.40
C ILE A 57 5.37 -0.55 -3.78
N GLU A 58 5.18 0.49 -4.58
CA GLU A 58 4.52 1.71 -4.13
C GLU A 58 3.08 1.72 -4.62
N ILE A 59 2.14 1.88 -3.71
CA ILE A 59 0.71 2.09 -3.97
C ILE A 59 0.42 3.57 -3.68
N GLY A 60 0.33 4.38 -4.72
CA GLY A 60 -0.12 5.76 -4.62
C GLY A 60 -1.65 5.82 -4.61
N LEU A 61 -2.23 6.55 -3.65
CA LEU A 61 -3.67 6.78 -3.57
C LEU A 61 -3.97 8.28 -3.54
N GLY A 62 -4.86 8.73 -4.42
CA GLY A 62 -5.42 10.08 -4.43
C GLY A 62 -6.65 10.28 -3.53
N VAL A 63 -6.81 9.46 -2.48
CA VAL A 63 -8.05 9.33 -1.68
C VAL A 63 -7.74 9.06 -0.22
N ASN A 64 -8.58 9.48 0.72
CA ASN A 64 -8.33 9.24 2.15
C ASN A 64 -8.44 7.75 2.52
N ILE A 65 -7.40 7.21 3.17
CA ILE A 65 -7.44 5.84 3.72
C ILE A 65 -8.35 5.79 4.95
N VAL A 66 -9.22 4.80 4.98
CA VAL A 66 -10.06 4.46 6.13
C VAL A 66 -9.45 3.30 6.91
N SER A 67 -8.98 2.26 6.22
CA SER A 67 -8.35 1.12 6.87
C SER A 67 -7.41 0.38 5.92
N ILE A 68 -6.31 -0.13 6.45
CA ILE A 68 -5.44 -1.08 5.76
C ILE A 68 -5.46 -2.38 6.56
N SER A 69 -5.63 -3.50 5.87
CA SER A 69 -5.61 -4.84 6.42
C SER A 69 -4.86 -5.77 5.47
N GLY A 70 -4.52 -6.97 5.90
CA GLY A 70 -3.88 -7.91 4.99
C GLY A 70 -3.73 -9.31 5.53
N GLU A 71 -3.44 -10.23 4.61
CA GLU A 71 -3.13 -11.63 4.86
C GLU A 71 -1.66 -11.87 4.52
N ARG A 72 -0.93 -12.53 5.42
CA ARG A 72 0.54 -12.72 5.31
C ARG A 72 1.29 -11.40 5.13
N VAL A 73 0.82 -10.40 5.86
CA VAL A 73 1.44 -9.07 5.97
C VAL A 73 2.13 -8.98 7.31
N GLU A 74 3.40 -8.63 7.29
CA GLU A 74 4.20 -8.37 8.48
C GLU A 74 4.47 -6.88 8.61
N SER A 75 4.47 -6.38 9.85
CA SER A 75 4.91 -5.03 10.19
C SER A 75 4.19 -3.91 9.42
N LEU A 76 2.85 -3.98 9.32
CA LEU A 76 2.06 -2.85 8.79
C LEU A 76 2.16 -1.69 9.78
N SER A 77 3.00 -0.71 9.48
CA SER A 77 3.27 0.43 10.35
C SER A 77 3.64 1.65 9.51
N PRO A 78 3.39 2.87 10.01
CA PRO A 78 4.01 4.06 9.42
C PRO A 78 5.52 3.83 9.34
N ARG A 79 6.16 4.09 8.19
CA ARG A 79 7.63 4.10 8.13
C ARG A 79 8.11 5.15 9.13
N PRO A 80 9.00 4.78 10.09
CA PRO A 80 9.65 5.80 10.90
C PRO A 80 10.39 6.73 9.95
N ASP A 81 10.16 8.02 10.11
CA ASP A 81 10.55 9.11 9.20
C ASP A 81 11.89 8.84 8.48
N ASP A 82 11.85 8.86 7.15
CA ASP A 82 13.00 9.35 6.39
C ASP A 82 13.16 10.83 6.83
N PRO A 83 14.31 11.25 7.38
CA PRO A 83 14.47 12.61 7.87
C PRO A 83 14.16 13.60 6.75
N VAL A 84 13.15 14.42 6.97
CA VAL A 84 12.77 15.53 6.09
C VAL A 84 14.02 16.42 5.89
N PRO A 85 14.49 16.64 4.65
CA PRO A 85 15.60 17.55 4.37
C PRO A 85 15.23 19.02 4.61
#